data_AF-A0A9D5ZS04-F1
#
_entry.id   AF-A0A9D5ZS04-F1
#
_cell.length_a   1.000
_cell.length_b   1.000
_cell.length_c   1.000
_cell.angle_alpha   90.00
_cell.angle_beta   90.00
_cell.angle_gamma   90.00
#
_symmetry.space_group_name_H-M   'P 1'
#
loop_
_entity.id
_entity.type
_entity.pdbx_description
1 polymer ?
#
loop_
_entity_poly.entity_id
_entity_poly.type
_entity_poly.pdbx_seq_one_letter_code
_entity_poly.pdbx_strand_id
1 'polypeptide(L)'
;MKIFWTIGVIILLVTIIMLLILLRYGLLASVKITEKKVGPYLLIYKKHIGDYKNVGSIIDKLYYDLKDNYGIDVTKGFGLYYDNPQEVPKEQLRSIVGCIIEGKLIEDLNNLTKKYGVKEYPESKSVVAEFPYKGKLSIILGVFKVYPKLNTIISNQKHPQNPIMELYDQPNEKIEYISSVDLSKEVFDSFLKTATTQIP
;
A
#
# COMPACT_ATOMS: atom_id res chain seq x y z
N MET A 1 1.15 -20.08 -46.92
CA MET A 1 1.19 -21.10 -45.85
C MET A 1 2.31 -20.87 -44.82
N LYS A 2 3.58 -20.70 -45.23
CA LYS A 2 4.70 -20.42 -44.30
C LYS A 2 4.53 -19.14 -43.46
N ILE A 3 4.02 -18.05 -44.06
CA ILE A 3 3.82 -16.77 -43.37
C ILE A 3 2.84 -16.88 -42.17
N PHE A 4 1.73 -17.61 -42.34
CA PHE A 4 0.73 -17.81 -41.29
C PHE A 4 1.26 -18.68 -40.15
N TRP A 5 2.08 -19.69 -40.48
CA TRP A 5 2.76 -20.50 -39.49
C TRP A 5 3.79 -19.68 -38.70
N THR A 6 4.60 -18.86 -39.38
CA THR A 6 5.55 -17.95 -38.72
C THR A 6 4.83 -16.96 -37.80
N ILE A 7 3.72 -16.36 -38.24
CA ILE A 7 2.90 -15.46 -37.41
C ILE A 7 2.35 -16.22 -36.19
N GLY A 8 1.84 -17.43 -36.37
CA GLY A 8 1.35 -18.27 -35.28
C GLY A 8 2.43 -18.58 -34.23
N VAL A 9 3.65 -18.92 -34.68
CA VAL A 9 4.80 -19.16 -33.79
C VAL A 9 5.20 -17.88 -33.03
N ILE A 10 5.20 -16.73 -33.70
CA ILE A 10 5.51 -15.44 -33.04
C ILE A 10 4.47 -15.13 -31.96
N ILE A 11 3.17 -15.28 -32.26
CA ILE A 11 2.10 -15.04 -31.29
C ILE A 11 2.25 -15.97 -30.09
N LEU A 12 2.55 -17.26 -30.31
CA LEU A 12 2.78 -18.23 -29.23
C LEU A 12 3.98 -17.85 -28.36
N LEU A 13 5.09 -17.43 -28.96
CA LEU A 13 6.26 -17.00 -28.20
C LEU A 13 5.96 -15.74 -27.36
N VAL A 14 5.25 -14.76 -27.92
CA VAL A 14 4.85 -13.54 -27.21
C VAL A 14 3.92 -13.88 -26.04
N THR A 15 2.95 -14.77 -26.21
CA THR A 15 2.05 -15.17 -25.11
C THR A 15 2.78 -15.92 -24.00
N ILE A 16 3.72 -16.81 -24.34
CA ILE A 16 4.58 -17.48 -23.35
C ILE A 16 5.41 -16.46 -22.57
N ILE A 17 6.08 -15.52 -23.26
CA ILE A 17 6.88 -14.48 -22.61
C ILE A 17 6.00 -13.62 -21.69
N MET A 18 4.82 -13.21 -22.16
CA MET A 18 3.87 -12.44 -21.36
C MET A 18 3.43 -13.23 -20.12
N LEU A 19 3.14 -14.52 -20.26
CA LEU A 19 2.77 -15.37 -19.14
C LEU A 19 3.91 -15.47 -18.11
N LEU A 20 5.15 -15.70 -18.56
CA LEU A 20 6.33 -15.74 -17.69
C LEU A 20 6.52 -14.43 -16.91
N ILE A 21 6.26 -13.28 -17.55
CA ILE A 21 6.25 -11.98 -16.87
C ILE A 21 5.16 -11.98 -15.80
N LEU A 22 3.90 -12.29 -16.13
CA LEU A 22 2.81 -12.28 -15.14
C LEU A 22 3.09 -13.23 -13.95
N LEU A 23 3.68 -14.40 -14.22
CA LEU A 23 4.09 -15.34 -13.18
C LEU A 23 5.10 -14.72 -12.22
N ARG A 24 6.14 -14.03 -12.74
CA ARG A 24 7.13 -13.30 -11.93
C ARG A 24 6.50 -12.23 -11.04
N TYR A 25 5.43 -11.57 -11.50
CA TYR A 25 4.74 -10.53 -10.75
C TYR A 25 3.71 -11.04 -9.73
N GLY A 26 3.52 -12.36 -9.63
CA GLY A 26 2.67 -12.97 -8.61
C GLY A 26 1.32 -13.50 -9.10
N LEU A 27 1.13 -13.70 -10.42
CA LEU A 27 -0.12 -14.25 -10.97
C LEU A 27 -0.53 -15.58 -10.30
N LEU A 28 0.43 -16.48 -10.03
CA LEU A 28 0.20 -17.74 -9.30
C LEU A 28 0.52 -17.67 -7.81
N ALA A 29 0.90 -16.51 -7.27
CA ALA A 29 1.20 -16.38 -5.85
C ALA A 29 -0.03 -16.71 -5.00
N SER A 30 0.15 -17.58 -4.01
CA SER A 30 -0.89 -17.82 -3.01
C SER A 30 -0.96 -16.64 -2.05
N VAL A 31 -2.18 -16.22 -1.72
CA VAL A 31 -2.41 -15.19 -0.70
C VAL A 31 -2.49 -15.90 0.64
N LYS A 32 -1.43 -15.76 1.44
CA LYS A 32 -1.41 -16.26 2.82
C LYS A 32 -1.98 -15.18 3.72
N ILE A 33 -3.01 -15.53 4.49
CA ILE A 33 -3.64 -14.63 5.47
C ILE A 33 -3.37 -15.19 6.86
N THR A 34 -2.91 -14.32 7.77
CA THR A 34 -2.55 -14.66 9.14
C THR A 34 -2.99 -13.56 10.08
N GLU A 35 -3.47 -13.93 11.26
CA GLU A 35 -3.63 -12.98 12.37
C GLU A 35 -2.30 -12.82 13.09
N LYS A 36 -1.77 -11.60 13.16
CA LYS A 36 -0.52 -11.28 13.85
C LYS A 36 -0.57 -9.89 14.47
N LYS A 37 0.33 -9.63 15.42
CA LYS A 37 0.59 -8.27 15.90
C LYS A 37 1.43 -7.53 14.86
N VAL A 38 1.09 -6.26 14.63
CA VAL A 38 1.80 -5.36 13.71
C VAL A 38 2.01 -4.01 14.38
N GLY A 39 2.99 -3.25 13.90
CA GLY A 39 3.40 -1.99 14.51
C GLY A 39 4.24 -2.19 15.79
N PRO A 40 4.52 -1.09 16.51
CA PRO A 40 4.20 0.28 16.14
C PRO A 40 5.00 0.75 14.90
N TYR A 41 4.43 1.67 14.13
CA TYR A 41 5.11 2.27 12.97
C TYR A 41 5.12 3.78 13.08
N LEU A 42 6.29 4.42 12.96
CA LEU A 42 6.35 5.87 12.85
C LEU A 42 6.06 6.28 11.40
N LEU A 43 4.89 6.88 11.18
CA LEU A 43 4.42 7.27 9.85
C LEU A 43 4.75 8.74 9.56
N ILE A 44 5.31 9.01 8.39
CA ILE A 44 5.34 10.33 7.77
C ILE A 44 4.46 10.29 6.53
N TYR A 45 3.46 11.15 6.44
CA TYR A 45 2.43 11.04 5.42
C TYR A 45 1.80 12.36 4.99
N LYS A 46 1.11 12.29 3.87
CA LYS A 46 0.15 13.30 3.40
C LYS A 46 -1.24 12.68 3.34
N LYS A 47 -2.25 13.51 3.62
CA LYS A 47 -3.63 13.16 3.28
C LYS A 47 -3.84 13.34 1.79
N HIS A 48 -4.62 12.44 1.23
CA HIS A 48 -5.03 12.43 -0.15
C HIS A 48 -6.54 12.24 -0.23
N ILE A 49 -7.18 13.01 -1.10
CA ILE A 49 -8.57 12.80 -1.50
C ILE A 49 -8.58 12.74 -3.03
N GLY A 50 -9.04 11.63 -3.59
CA GLY A 50 -9.05 11.40 -5.05
C GLY A 50 -8.63 9.98 -5.44
N ASP A 51 -8.55 9.72 -6.75
CA ASP A 51 -8.28 8.36 -7.28
C ASP A 51 -6.99 7.76 -6.69
N TYR A 52 -7.11 6.58 -6.07
CA TYR A 52 -6.00 5.86 -5.46
C TYR A 52 -4.88 5.52 -6.45
N LYS A 53 -5.15 5.47 -7.76
CA LYS A 53 -4.11 5.24 -8.79
C LYS A 53 -2.99 6.27 -8.77
N ASN A 54 -3.24 7.46 -8.23
CA ASN A 54 -2.28 8.57 -8.22
C ASN A 54 -1.36 8.58 -6.99
N VAL A 55 -1.66 7.77 -5.96
CA VAL A 55 -0.96 7.85 -4.67
C VAL A 55 0.51 7.45 -4.72
N GLY A 56 0.89 6.55 -5.64
CA GLY A 56 2.29 6.15 -5.81
C GLY A 56 3.21 7.34 -6.08
N SER A 57 2.76 8.30 -6.88
CA SER A 57 3.53 9.53 -7.15
C SER A 57 3.68 10.43 -5.92
N ILE A 58 2.74 10.38 -4.97
CA ILE A 58 2.80 11.12 -3.71
C ILE A 58 3.83 10.47 -2.79
N ILE A 59 3.82 9.13 -2.70
CA ILE A 59 4.80 8.35 -1.94
C ILE A 59 6.20 8.61 -2.49
N ASP A 60 6.40 8.51 -3.81
CA ASP A 60 7.71 8.76 -4.45
C ASP A 60 8.22 10.17 -4.14
N LYS A 61 7.37 11.20 -4.30
CA LYS A 61 7.74 12.59 -3.98
C LYS A 61 8.11 12.78 -2.51
N LEU A 62 7.38 12.12 -1.60
CA LEU A 62 7.67 12.17 -0.17
C LEU A 62 9.00 11.45 0.14
N TYR A 63 9.25 10.28 -0.45
CA TYR A 63 10.51 9.56 -0.33
C TYR A 63 11.71 10.43 -0.73
N TYR A 64 11.69 11.03 -1.92
CA TYR A 64 12.79 11.87 -2.38
C TYR A 64 12.96 13.12 -1.51
N ASP A 65 11.87 13.74 -1.06
CA ASP A 65 11.96 14.90 -0.16
C ASP A 65 12.58 14.53 1.19
N LEU A 66 12.19 13.40 1.79
CA LEU A 66 12.79 12.89 3.02
C LEU A 66 14.29 12.63 2.86
N LYS A 67 14.68 12.02 1.75
CA LYS A 67 16.07 11.69 1.46
C LYS A 67 16.91 12.94 1.21
N ASP A 68 16.46 13.81 0.30
CA ASP A 68 17.27 14.89 -0.24
C ASP A 68 17.29 16.12 0.67
N ASN A 69 16.20 16.39 1.40
CA ASN A 69 16.08 17.58 2.25
C ASN A 69 16.21 17.30 3.75
N TYR A 70 15.98 16.06 4.18
CA TYR A 70 16.05 15.69 5.61
C TYR A 70 17.09 14.61 5.91
N GLY A 71 17.76 14.04 4.89
CA GLY A 71 18.75 12.96 5.08
C GLY A 71 18.14 11.66 5.61
N ILE A 72 16.82 11.49 5.51
CA ILE A 72 16.08 10.33 6.01
C ILE A 72 15.87 9.35 4.85
N ASP A 73 16.69 8.32 4.81
CA ASP A 73 16.50 7.20 3.89
C ASP A 73 15.49 6.20 4.48
N VAL A 74 14.39 5.99 3.76
CA VAL A 74 13.29 5.10 4.14
C VAL A 74 13.11 4.03 3.08
N THR A 75 12.86 2.80 3.51
CA THR A 75 12.77 1.64 2.61
C THR A 75 11.35 1.11 2.46
N LYS A 76 10.40 1.66 3.24
CA LYS A 76 9.01 1.22 3.33
C LYS A 76 8.07 2.38 3.03
N GLY A 77 7.28 2.20 1.98
CA GLY A 77 6.14 3.05 1.68
C GLY A 77 4.86 2.46 2.26
N PHE A 78 3.82 3.28 2.41
CA PHE A 78 2.50 2.78 2.76
C PHE A 78 1.37 3.63 2.18
N GLY A 79 0.21 3.02 2.05
CA GLY A 79 -1.07 3.72 1.92
C GLY A 79 -2.10 3.14 2.87
N LEU A 80 -2.84 3.99 3.57
CA LEU A 80 -3.97 3.62 4.42
C LEU A 80 -5.25 4.14 3.78
N TYR A 81 -6.09 3.21 3.35
CA TYR A 81 -7.25 3.48 2.50
C TYR A 81 -8.55 3.34 3.30
N TYR A 82 -9.33 4.41 3.35
CA TYR A 82 -10.51 4.50 4.23
C TYR A 82 -11.80 4.08 3.55
N ASP A 83 -11.84 4.17 2.22
CA ASP A 83 -13.05 4.03 1.43
C ASP A 83 -12.91 2.90 0.41
N ASN A 84 -14.01 2.17 0.18
CA ASN A 84 -14.08 1.14 -0.86
C ASN A 84 -14.21 1.80 -2.25
N PRO A 85 -13.24 1.61 -3.16
CA PRO A 85 -13.27 2.22 -4.51
C PRO A 85 -14.37 1.69 -5.42
N GLN A 86 -15.08 0.62 -5.02
CA GLN A 86 -16.28 0.13 -5.72
C GLN A 86 -17.57 0.81 -5.26
N GLU A 87 -17.56 1.48 -4.10
CA GLU A 87 -18.75 2.09 -3.48
C GLU A 87 -18.67 3.61 -3.43
N VAL A 88 -17.46 4.17 -3.28
CA VAL A 88 -17.23 5.60 -3.16
C VAL A 88 -16.68 6.17 -4.47
N PRO A 89 -17.21 7.31 -4.97
CA PRO A 89 -16.69 7.97 -6.17
C PRO A 89 -15.20 8.29 -6.03
N LYS A 90 -14.46 8.18 -7.13
CA LYS A 90 -13.00 8.32 -7.14
C LYS A 90 -12.53 9.64 -6.56
N GLU A 91 -13.26 10.72 -6.80
CA GLU A 91 -12.96 12.08 -6.36
C GLU A 91 -13.14 12.27 -4.85
N GLN A 92 -13.80 11.31 -4.18
CA GLN A 92 -14.12 11.36 -2.75
C GLN A 92 -13.34 10.31 -1.93
N LEU A 93 -12.56 9.46 -2.58
CA LEU A 93 -11.76 8.42 -1.92
C LEU A 93 -10.70 9.05 -1.02
N ARG A 94 -10.70 8.70 0.26
CA ARG A 94 -9.76 9.24 1.26
C ARG A 94 -8.67 8.23 1.57
N SER A 95 -7.44 8.74 1.61
CA SER A 95 -6.30 7.98 2.09
C SER A 95 -5.30 8.88 2.82
N ILE A 96 -4.43 8.25 3.61
CA ILE A 96 -3.13 8.83 3.93
C ILE A 96 -2.07 7.95 3.28
N VAL A 97 -1.03 8.58 2.74
CA VAL A 97 0.05 7.85 2.07
C VAL A 97 1.40 8.48 2.40
N GLY A 98 2.43 7.66 2.48
CA GLY A 98 3.77 8.12 2.78
C GLY A 98 4.74 7.00 3.09
N CYS A 99 5.64 7.24 4.05
CA CYS A 99 6.74 6.35 4.38
C CYS A 99 6.78 6.01 5.87
N ILE A 100 7.35 4.85 6.19
CA ILE A 100 7.61 4.39 7.55
C ILE A 100 9.08 4.65 7.88
N ILE A 101 9.34 5.24 9.04
CA ILE A 101 10.69 5.38 9.58
C ILE A 101 11.03 4.18 10.45
N GLU A 102 12.20 3.61 10.19
CA GLU A 102 12.78 2.54 10.99
C GLU A 102 13.98 3.07 11.78
N GLY A 103 13.88 3.09 13.12
CA GLY A 103 15.04 3.14 14.02
C GLY A 103 15.95 4.38 13.98
N LYS A 104 15.59 5.47 13.30
CA LYS A 104 16.36 6.72 13.29
C LYS A 104 15.71 7.83 14.10
N LEU A 105 16.54 8.55 14.86
CA LEU A 105 16.16 9.81 15.47
C LEU A 105 15.93 10.84 14.35
N ILE A 106 14.76 11.50 14.35
CA ILE A 106 14.45 12.55 13.37
C ILE A 106 14.97 13.86 13.95
N GLU A 107 16.17 14.28 13.53
CA GLU A 107 16.80 15.51 14.04
C GLU A 107 15.94 16.75 13.75
N ASP A 108 15.29 16.80 12.58
CA ASP A 108 14.44 17.91 12.16
C ASP A 108 12.93 17.59 12.19
N LEU A 109 12.48 17.00 13.31
CA LEU A 109 11.06 16.66 13.50
C LEU A 109 10.16 17.91 13.45
N ASN A 110 10.67 19.06 13.87
CA ASN A 110 9.93 20.33 13.90
C ASN A 110 9.63 20.86 12.49
N ASN A 111 10.56 20.82 11.54
CA ASN A 111 10.23 21.24 10.18
C ASN A 111 9.44 20.17 9.42
N LEU A 112 9.68 18.90 9.74
CA LEU A 112 8.95 17.79 9.14
C LEU A 112 7.45 17.86 9.48
N THR A 113 7.10 18.08 10.76
CA THR A 113 5.70 18.20 11.23
C THR A 113 4.96 19.42 10.69
N LYS A 114 5.68 20.47 10.23
CA LYS A 114 5.05 21.61 9.53
C LYS A 114 4.59 21.26 8.11
N LYS A 115 5.26 20.30 7.47
CA LYS A 115 5.03 19.95 6.05
C LYS A 115 4.22 18.66 5.90
N TYR A 116 4.41 17.71 6.81
CA TYR A 116 3.83 16.37 6.76
C TYR A 116 3.09 16.03 8.05
N GLY A 117 2.10 15.14 7.94
CA GLY A 117 1.59 14.43 9.10
C GLY A 117 2.69 13.49 9.62
N VAL A 118 3.03 13.60 10.89
CA VAL A 118 3.93 12.66 11.58
C VAL A 118 3.18 12.06 12.74
N LYS A 119 3.01 10.74 12.74
CA LYS A 119 2.22 10.05 13.77
C LYS A 119 2.58 8.58 13.87
N GLU A 120 2.53 8.04 15.08
CA GLU A 120 2.67 6.62 15.29
C GLU A 120 1.37 5.88 14.95
N TYR A 121 1.49 4.85 14.12
CA TYR A 121 0.51 3.78 14.02
C TYR A 121 0.76 2.83 15.20
N PRO A 122 -0.19 2.70 16.14
CA PRO A 122 0.02 1.91 17.35
C PRO A 122 0.16 0.41 17.03
N GLU A 123 0.78 -0.33 17.94
CA GLU A 123 0.73 -1.79 17.88
C GLU A 123 -0.74 -2.25 17.90
N SER A 124 -1.09 -3.17 17.01
CA SER A 124 -2.46 -3.71 16.91
C SER A 124 -2.48 -5.18 16.57
N LYS A 125 -3.52 -5.89 17.02
CA LYS A 125 -3.85 -7.19 16.44
C LYS A 125 -4.47 -6.95 15.07
N SER A 126 -3.97 -7.65 14.07
CA SER A 126 -4.38 -7.44 12.69
C SER A 126 -4.52 -8.75 11.93
N VAL A 127 -5.50 -8.78 11.01
CA VAL A 127 -5.51 -9.75 9.92
C VAL A 127 -4.59 -9.21 8.84
N VAL A 128 -3.56 -9.98 8.51
CA VAL A 128 -2.52 -9.57 7.55
C VAL A 128 -2.47 -10.56 6.40
N ALA A 129 -2.52 -10.04 5.18
CA ALA A 129 -2.26 -10.79 3.98
C ALA A 129 -0.95 -10.34 3.34
N GLU A 130 -0.17 -11.29 2.84
CA GLU A 130 1.13 -11.01 2.18
C GLU A 130 1.04 -11.31 0.68
N PHE A 131 1.67 -10.45 -0.13
CA PHE A 131 1.75 -10.61 -1.58
C PHE A 131 3.14 -10.22 -2.11
N PRO A 132 3.70 -10.88 -3.14
CA PRO A 132 4.98 -10.47 -3.71
C PRO A 132 4.96 -9.04 -4.25
N TYR A 133 6.05 -8.29 -4.07
CA TYR A 133 6.22 -6.92 -4.58
C TYR A 133 7.37 -6.85 -5.57
N LYS A 134 7.06 -6.87 -6.87
CA LYS A 134 8.05 -6.76 -7.96
C LYS A 134 7.84 -5.52 -8.84
N GLY A 135 6.92 -4.63 -8.43
CA GLY A 135 6.57 -3.39 -9.12
C GLY A 135 5.06 -3.18 -9.26
N LYS A 136 4.65 -2.22 -10.10
CA LYS A 136 3.25 -1.77 -10.21
C LYS A 136 2.26 -2.89 -10.56
N LEU A 137 2.66 -3.84 -11.40
CA LEU A 137 1.80 -4.97 -11.75
C LEU A 137 1.52 -5.88 -10.54
N SER A 138 2.47 -6.03 -9.62
CA SER A 138 2.25 -6.75 -8.36
C SER A 138 1.24 -6.06 -7.48
N ILE A 139 1.22 -4.72 -7.44
CA ILE A 139 0.20 -3.95 -6.69
C ILE A 139 -1.19 -4.23 -7.27
N ILE A 140 -1.34 -4.16 -8.60
CA ILE A 140 -2.62 -4.42 -9.27
C ILE A 140 -3.09 -5.85 -8.99
N LEU A 141 -2.23 -6.85 -9.20
CA LEU A 141 -2.56 -8.26 -8.95
C LEU A 141 -2.84 -8.52 -7.47
N GLY A 142 -2.10 -7.87 -6.59
CA GLY A 142 -2.28 -7.96 -5.14
C GLY A 142 -3.65 -7.46 -4.74
N VAL A 143 -4.05 -6.25 -5.17
CA VAL A 143 -5.40 -5.72 -4.90
C VAL A 143 -6.49 -6.69 -5.36
N PHE A 144 -6.42 -7.16 -6.61
CA PHE A 144 -7.42 -8.07 -7.17
C PHE A 144 -7.52 -9.43 -6.44
N LYS A 145 -6.40 -9.96 -5.93
CA LYS A 145 -6.37 -11.29 -5.30
C LYS A 145 -6.53 -11.25 -3.79
N VAL A 146 -6.06 -10.18 -3.14
CA VAL A 146 -6.00 -10.07 -1.68
C VAL A 146 -7.30 -9.51 -1.13
N TYR A 147 -7.82 -8.39 -1.66
CA TYR A 147 -9.00 -7.73 -1.10
C TYR A 147 -10.22 -8.64 -0.98
N PRO A 148 -10.61 -9.43 -2.00
CA PRO A 148 -11.78 -10.32 -1.87
C PRO A 148 -11.63 -11.34 -0.74
N LYS A 149 -10.43 -11.91 -0.58
CA LYS A 149 -10.13 -12.90 0.46
C LYS A 149 -10.07 -12.27 1.84
N LEU A 150 -9.41 -11.12 1.95
CA LEU A 150 -9.30 -10.36 3.20
C LEU A 150 -10.68 -9.92 3.70
N ASN A 151 -11.50 -9.35 2.81
CA ASN A 151 -12.87 -8.93 3.14
C ASN A 151 -13.77 -10.09 3.58
N THR A 152 -13.60 -11.26 2.96
CA THR A 152 -14.32 -12.48 3.36
C THR A 152 -13.97 -12.89 4.79
N ILE A 153 -12.68 -12.87 5.14
CA ILE A 153 -12.22 -13.23 6.49
C ILE A 153 -12.72 -12.23 7.52
N ILE A 154 -12.53 -10.92 7.27
CA ILE A 154 -13.00 -9.84 8.14
C ILE A 154 -14.51 -9.98 8.40
N SER A 155 -15.30 -10.25 7.36
CA SER A 155 -16.75 -10.38 7.47
C SER A 155 -17.17 -11.64 8.22
N ASN A 156 -16.57 -12.79 7.92
CA ASN A 156 -16.90 -14.07 8.55
C ASN A 156 -16.56 -14.09 10.05
N GLN A 157 -15.43 -13.47 10.42
CA GLN A 157 -14.98 -13.36 11.81
C GLN A 157 -15.63 -12.18 12.56
N LYS A 158 -16.51 -11.41 11.89
CA LYS A 158 -17.18 -10.21 12.44
C LYS A 158 -16.20 -9.17 12.98
N HIS A 159 -15.04 -9.04 12.33
CA HIS A 159 -14.09 -7.98 12.62
C HIS A 159 -14.61 -6.62 12.14
N PRO A 160 -14.16 -5.52 12.76
CA PRO A 160 -14.50 -4.18 12.28
C PRO A 160 -13.97 -3.96 10.86
N GLN A 161 -14.77 -3.27 10.03
CA GLN A 161 -14.39 -2.84 8.68
C GLN A 161 -13.50 -1.60 8.76
N ASN A 162 -12.31 -1.78 9.31
CA ASN A 162 -11.32 -0.73 9.47
C ASN A 162 -10.61 -0.42 8.15
N PRO A 163 -10.03 0.79 8.01
CA PRO A 163 -9.18 1.13 6.87
C PRO A 163 -8.04 0.11 6.69
N ILE A 164 -7.78 -0.28 5.45
CA ILE A 164 -6.73 -1.25 5.11
C ILE A 164 -5.44 -0.48 4.82
N MET A 165 -4.36 -0.87 5.49
CA MET A 165 -3.02 -0.39 5.20
C MET A 165 -2.33 -1.35 4.23
N GLU A 166 -1.91 -0.83 3.08
CA GLU A 166 -0.93 -1.49 2.21
C GLU A 166 0.46 -0.99 2.59
N LEU A 167 1.29 -1.87 3.14
CA LEU A 167 2.70 -1.60 3.45
C LEU A 167 3.56 -2.20 2.33
N TYR A 168 4.26 -1.33 1.61
CA TYR A 168 5.16 -1.71 0.52
C TYR A 168 6.58 -1.86 1.06
N ASP A 169 6.97 -3.10 1.33
CA ASP A 169 8.28 -3.47 1.85
C ASP A 169 9.24 -3.79 0.69
N GLN A 170 9.99 -2.78 0.26
CA GLN A 170 10.91 -2.92 -0.87
C GLN A 170 12.09 -3.85 -0.57
N PRO A 171 12.76 -3.80 0.60
CA PRO A 171 13.85 -4.74 0.94
C PRO A 171 13.41 -6.20 0.94
N ASN A 172 12.22 -6.51 1.47
CA ASN A 172 11.71 -7.87 1.54
C ASN A 172 10.85 -8.27 0.33
N GLU A 173 10.76 -7.39 -0.68
CA GLU A 173 10.00 -7.61 -1.92
C GLU A 173 8.58 -8.13 -1.66
N LYS A 174 7.87 -7.53 -0.69
CA LYS A 174 6.50 -7.91 -0.32
C LYS A 174 5.60 -6.70 -0.08
N ILE A 175 4.30 -6.91 -0.29
CA ILE A 175 3.22 -6.02 0.12
C ILE A 175 2.49 -6.72 1.26
N GLU A 176 2.34 -6.04 2.39
CA GLU A 176 1.48 -6.47 3.48
C GLU A 176 0.17 -5.67 3.47
N TYR A 177 -0.96 -6.36 3.39
CA TYR A 177 -2.29 -5.78 3.50
C TYR A 177 -2.78 -6.02 4.92
N ILE A 178 -2.90 -4.95 5.69
CA ILE A 178 -3.07 -4.99 7.14
C ILE A 178 -4.43 -4.38 7.46
N SER A 179 -5.30 -5.18 8.10
CA SER A 179 -6.56 -4.72 8.67
C SER A 179 -6.55 -4.97 10.17
N SER A 180 -6.50 -3.90 10.96
CA SER A 180 -6.56 -4.02 12.42
C SER A 180 -7.95 -4.49 12.87
N VAL A 181 -7.97 -5.35 13.88
CA VAL A 181 -9.20 -5.89 14.48
C VAL A 181 -9.57 -5.23 15.81
N ASP A 182 -8.66 -4.45 16.39
CA ASP A 182 -8.78 -3.88 17.74
C ASP A 182 -8.59 -2.35 17.81
N LEU A 183 -8.07 -1.71 16.75
CA LEU A 183 -8.01 -0.25 16.68
C LEU A 183 -9.39 0.35 16.42
N SER A 184 -9.68 1.44 17.13
CA SER A 184 -10.95 2.14 17.05
C SER A 184 -10.97 3.12 15.88
N LYS A 185 -12.19 3.50 15.47
CA LYS A 185 -12.39 4.50 14.40
C LYS A 185 -11.74 5.83 14.73
N GLU A 186 -11.72 6.23 16.00
CA GLU A 186 -11.12 7.48 16.46
C GLU A 186 -9.60 7.51 16.18
N VAL A 187 -8.92 6.37 16.32
CA VAL A 187 -7.50 6.23 15.96
C VAL A 187 -7.33 6.52 14.47
N PHE A 188 -8.13 5.90 13.61
CA PHE A 188 -8.06 6.11 12.16
C PHE A 188 -8.39 7.54 11.74
N ASP A 189 -9.47 8.12 12.28
CA ASP A 189 -9.89 9.50 12.01
C ASP A 189 -8.83 10.51 12.47
N SER A 190 -8.08 10.17 13.51
CA SER A 190 -7.03 11.04 14.03
C SER A 190 -5.84 11.20 13.07
N PHE A 191 -5.59 10.27 12.14
CA PHE A 191 -4.56 10.49 11.11
C PHE A 191 -5.04 11.49 10.04
N LEU A 192 -6.32 11.44 9.66
CA LEU A 192 -6.90 12.39 8.70
C LEU A 192 -6.89 13.84 9.23
N LYS A 193 -6.87 14.02 10.55
CA LYS A 193 -6.78 15.33 11.22
C LYS A 193 -5.34 15.84 11.36
N THR A 194 -4.39 14.94 11.58
CA THR A 194 -2.96 15.28 11.75
C THR A 194 -2.28 15.57 10.41
N ALA A 195 -2.80 15.07 9.29
CA ALA A 195 -2.27 15.38 7.98
C ALA A 195 -2.45 16.86 7.60
N THR A 196 -1.36 17.49 7.18
CA THR A 196 -1.40 18.77 6.46
C THR A 196 -2.25 18.64 5.20
N THR A 197 -3.20 19.55 5.03
CA THR A 197 -4.02 19.69 3.83
C THR A 197 -3.11 19.88 2.62
N GLN A 198 -3.41 19.20 1.50
CA GLN A 198 -2.73 19.48 0.23
C GLN A 198 -2.86 20.98 -0.05
N ILE A 199 -1.74 21.70 -0.07
CA ILE A 199 -1.71 23.02 -0.70
C ILE A 199 -1.75 22.73 -2.20
N PRO A 200 -2.73 23.28 -2.94
CA PRO A 200 -2.91 23.04 -4.37
C PRO A 200 -1.67 23.40 -5.19
#